data_AF-A0AAE0SUE6-F1
#
_entry.id   AF-A0AAE0SUE6-F1
#
_cell.length_a   1.000
_cell.length_b   1.000
_cell.length_c   1.000
_cell.angle_alpha   90.00
_cell.angle_beta   90.00
_cell.angle_gamma   90.00
#
_symmetry.space_group_name_H-M   'P 1'
#
loop_
_entity.id
_entity.type
_entity.pdbx_description
1 polymer ?
#
loop_
_entity_poly.entity_id
_entity_poly.type
_entity_poly.pdbx_seq_one_letter_code
_entity_poly.pdbx_strand_id
1 'polypeptide(L)'
;MESNRKFAINGYLYGNIPNLNASVGENIAWYIMALGTDDDIHTAHFHGHTFIHRASRAHTGDVIEVFPGTYETIEIFADNPGTWLLHCH
;
A
#
# COMPACT_ATOMS: atom_id res chain seq x y z
N MET A 1 -15.90 17.70 12.82
CA MET A 1 -14.74 17.64 13.73
C MET A 1 -13.55 16.99 13.02
N GLU A 2 -13.36 17.27 11.72
CA GLU A 2 -12.41 16.54 10.85
C GLU A 2 -11.27 17.42 10.31
N SER A 3 -11.35 18.75 10.49
CA SER A 3 -10.40 19.71 9.89
C SER A 3 -8.92 19.42 10.20
N ASN A 4 -8.66 18.85 11.38
CA ASN A 4 -7.32 18.52 11.86
C ASN A 4 -6.95 17.04 11.70
N ARG A 5 -7.84 16.17 11.19
CA ARG A 5 -7.51 14.79 10.84
C ARG A 5 -6.89 14.74 9.45
N LYS A 6 -5.81 13.98 9.30
CA LYS A 6 -5.02 13.88 8.07
C LYS A 6 -4.87 12.40 7.70
N PHE A 7 -5.55 11.98 6.63
CA PHE A 7 -5.47 10.63 6.08
C PHE A 7 -4.25 10.55 5.18
N ALA A 8 -3.13 10.06 5.73
CA ALA A 8 -1.82 10.16 5.10
C ALA A 8 -1.12 8.81 4.99
N ILE A 9 -0.35 8.63 3.92
CA ILE A 9 0.60 7.52 3.79
C ILE A 9 1.98 8.09 4.12
N ASN A 10 2.64 7.57 5.15
CA ASN A 10 3.95 8.06 5.62
C ASN A 10 4.00 9.58 5.92
N GLY A 11 2.88 10.19 6.31
CA GLY A 11 2.77 11.63 6.58
C GLY A 11 2.54 12.50 5.34
N TYR A 12 2.41 11.89 4.16
CA TYR A 12 2.18 12.56 2.87
C TYR A 12 0.69 12.50 2.47
N LEU A 13 0.21 13.56 1.81
CA LEU A 13 -1.19 13.76 1.44
C LEU A 13 -1.31 14.01 -0.07
N TYR A 14 -2.44 13.63 -0.67
CA TYR A 14 -2.75 13.95 -2.06
C TYR A 14 -1.68 13.48 -3.07
N GLY A 15 -1.14 12.28 -2.86
CA GLY A 15 -0.20 11.65 -3.79
C GLY A 15 1.19 12.31 -3.87
N ASN A 16 1.59 13.06 -2.83
CA ASN A 16 2.86 13.79 -2.81
C ASN A 16 4.03 13.05 -2.12
N ILE A 17 3.93 11.73 -1.94
CA ILE A 17 5.01 10.93 -1.38
C ILE A 17 6.21 10.91 -2.35
N PRO A 18 7.42 11.30 -1.92
CA PRO A 18 8.58 11.31 -2.80
C PRO A 18 9.19 9.92 -2.95
N ASN A 19 9.92 9.72 -4.05
CA ASN A 19 10.86 8.61 -4.21
C ASN A 19 10.28 7.19 -4.20
N LEU A 20 9.00 7.00 -4.52
CA LEU A 20 8.45 5.69 -4.87
C LEU A 20 8.74 5.37 -6.34
N ASN A 21 9.98 4.99 -6.63
CA ASN A 21 10.43 4.61 -7.98
C ASN A 21 10.95 3.17 -7.99
N ALA A 22 10.76 2.49 -9.11
CA ALA A 22 11.32 1.17 -9.37
C ALA A 22 11.72 1.05 -10.84
N SER A 23 12.69 0.18 -11.12
CA SER A 23 13.09 -0.19 -12.48
C SER A 23 12.24 -1.36 -12.98
N VAL A 24 11.94 -1.37 -14.28
CA VAL A 24 11.25 -2.51 -14.89
C VAL A 24 12.06 -3.80 -14.69
N GLY A 25 11.39 -4.85 -14.21
CA GLY A 25 11.99 -6.14 -13.89
C GLY A 25 12.47 -6.29 -12.43
N GLU A 26 12.29 -5.28 -11.58
CA GLU A 26 12.60 -5.40 -10.16
C GLU A 26 11.52 -6.18 -9.39
N ASN A 27 11.96 -6.99 -8.42
CA ASN A 27 11.09 -7.54 -7.38
C ASN A 27 11.12 -6.61 -6.17
N ILE A 28 9.97 -6.03 -5.82
CA ILE A 28 9.83 -5.03 -4.78
C ILE A 28 9.05 -5.64 -3.62
N ALA A 29 9.66 -5.66 -2.43
CA ALA A 29 8.97 -5.99 -1.20
C ALA A 29 8.35 -4.73 -0.59
N TRP A 30 7.05 -4.76 -0.31
CA TRP A 30 6.34 -3.70 0.39
C TRP A 30 5.96 -4.16 1.79
N TYR A 31 6.24 -3.30 2.76
CA TYR A 31 5.84 -3.46 4.15
C TYR A 31 4.78 -2.41 4.45
N ILE A 32 3.57 -2.87 4.76
CA ILE A 32 2.40 -2.01 4.92
C ILE A 32 1.92 -2.16 6.35
N MET A 33 1.71 -1.05 7.04
CA MET A 33 1.28 -1.04 8.44
C MET A 33 0.23 0.05 8.64
N ALA A 34 -0.80 -0.27 9.41
CA ALA A 34 -1.77 0.70 9.90
C ALA A 34 -1.54 0.93 11.40
N LEU A 35 -1.63 2.18 11.82
CA LEU A 35 -1.49 2.60 13.22
C LEU A 35 -2.63 3.56 13.54
N GLY A 36 -3.25 3.41 14.70
CA GLY A 36 -4.39 4.25 15.07
C GLY A 36 -5.37 3.55 15.99
N THR A 37 -6.63 3.96 15.91
CA THR A 37 -7.75 3.35 16.62
C THR A 37 -8.48 2.35 15.72
N ASP A 38 -9.54 1.73 16.22
CA ASP A 38 -10.42 0.80 15.51
C ASP A 38 -11.06 1.36 14.22
N ASP A 39 -11.09 2.68 14.05
CA ASP A 39 -11.54 3.35 12.83
C ASP A 39 -10.47 3.37 11.70
N ASP A 40 -9.20 3.09 12.00
CA ASP A 40 -8.07 3.24 11.07
C ASP A 40 -7.76 1.92 10.32
N ILE A 41 -8.81 1.24 9.86
CA ILE A 41 -8.71 0.07 8.95
C ILE A 41 -8.53 0.60 7.53
N HIS A 42 -7.52 0.10 6.83
CA HIS A 42 -7.17 0.58 5.49
C HIS A 42 -7.16 -0.53 4.46
N THR A 43 -7.82 -0.28 3.33
CA THR A 43 -7.87 -1.16 2.16
C THR A 43 -6.95 -0.58 1.07
N ALA A 44 -5.66 -0.91 1.11
CA ALA A 44 -4.66 -0.39 0.20
C ALA A 44 -4.73 -1.07 -1.18
N HIS A 45 -4.80 -0.27 -2.24
CA HIS A 45 -4.92 -0.73 -3.63
C HIS A 45 -3.75 -0.23 -4.48
N PHE A 46 -3.11 -1.16 -5.18
CA PHE A 46 -1.95 -0.92 -6.05
C PHE A 46 -2.39 -0.91 -7.52
N HIS A 47 -2.69 0.27 -8.07
CA HIS A 47 -3.14 0.36 -9.45
C HIS A 47 -2.08 -0.16 -10.42
N GLY A 48 -2.54 -0.82 -11.49
CA GLY A 48 -1.69 -1.31 -12.57
C GLY A 48 -0.78 -2.49 -12.19
N HIS A 49 -0.88 -3.02 -10.97
CA HIS A 49 -0.05 -4.11 -10.50
C HIS A 49 -0.89 -5.18 -9.79
N THR A 50 -0.39 -6.40 -9.82
CA THR A 50 -0.79 -7.42 -8.85
C THR A 50 0.42 -7.74 -7.97
N PHE A 51 0.16 -8.24 -6.77
CA PHE A 51 1.18 -8.63 -5.81
C PHE A 51 0.95 -10.05 -5.30
N ILE A 52 2.00 -10.63 -4.74
CA ILE A 52 1.93 -11.84 -3.94
C ILE A 52 1.84 -11.44 -2.47
N HIS A 53 0.73 -11.79 -1.81
CA HIS A 53 0.57 -11.60 -0.39
C HIS A 53 1.18 -12.77 0.38
N ARG A 54 2.18 -12.49 1.23
CA ARG A 54 2.89 -13.51 2.02
C ARG A 54 2.28 -13.69 3.41
N ALA A 55 1.00 -13.99 3.49
CA ALA A 55 0.36 -14.47 4.72
C ALA A 55 0.56 -15.99 4.91
N SER A 56 -0.21 -16.62 5.80
CA SER A 56 -0.21 -18.07 6.06
C SER A 56 -0.37 -18.93 4.80
N ARG A 57 -1.01 -18.39 3.75
CA ARG A 57 -1.01 -18.95 2.40
C ARG A 57 -0.77 -17.86 1.37
N ALA A 58 0.25 -18.06 0.54
CA ALA A 58 0.54 -17.17 -0.57
C ALA A 58 -0.64 -17.13 -1.55
N HIS A 59 -1.08 -15.92 -1.90
CA HIS A 59 -2.10 -15.68 -2.91
C HIS A 59 -1.82 -14.37 -3.64
N THR A 60 -2.38 -14.24 -4.84
CA THR A 60 -2.27 -13.02 -5.65
C THR A 60 -3.44 -12.10 -5.36
N GLY A 61 -3.19 -10.79 -5.34
CA GLY A 61 -4.21 -9.76 -5.23
C GLY A 61 -3.68 -8.42 -5.73
N ASP A 62 -4.55 -7.41 -5.80
CA ASP A 62 -4.24 -6.01 -6.08
C ASP A 62 -4.66 -5.09 -4.92
N VAL A 63 -5.45 -5.62 -3.97
CA VAL A 63 -5.95 -4.95 -2.77
C VAL A 63 -5.59 -5.73 -1.51
N ILE A 64 -5.12 -5.04 -0.48
CA ILE A 64 -4.81 -5.62 0.84
C ILE A 64 -5.46 -4.80 1.96
N GLU A 65 -6.13 -5.49 2.89
CA GLU A 65 -6.68 -4.90 4.10
C GLU A 65 -5.64 -4.94 5.23
N VAL A 66 -5.45 -3.83 5.92
CA VAL A 66 -4.50 -3.72 7.04
C VAL A 66 -5.23 -3.13 8.24
N PHE A 67 -5.19 -3.86 9.34
CA PHE A 67 -5.85 -3.48 10.59
C PHE A 67 -4.91 -2.63 11.47
N PRO A 68 -5.44 -1.72 12.28
CA PRO A 68 -4.65 -0.94 13.22
C PRO A 68 -3.79 -1.84 14.13
N GLY A 69 -2.49 -1.54 14.20
CA GLY A 69 -1.53 -2.33 14.99
C GLY A 69 -1.04 -3.61 14.32
N THR A 70 -1.45 -3.89 13.08
CA THR A 70 -0.93 -5.01 12.27
C THR A 70 -0.04 -4.51 11.14
N TYR A 71 0.65 -5.45 10.50
CA TYR A 71 1.38 -5.20 9.28
C TYR A 71 1.17 -6.34 8.30
N GLU A 72 1.27 -6.03 7.02
CA GLU A 72 1.25 -7.01 5.93
C GLU A 72 2.49 -6.83 5.05
N THR A 73 2.93 -7.94 4.46
CA THR A 73 4.06 -7.95 3.52
C THR A 73 3.61 -8.52 2.18
N ILE A 74 3.82 -7.73 1.12
CA ILE A 74 3.50 -8.12 -0.25
C ILE A 74 4.72 -7.96 -1.15
N GLU A 75 4.74 -8.68 -2.25
CA GLU A 75 5.76 -8.53 -3.29
C GLU A 75 5.14 -8.18 -4.63
N ILE A 76 5.68 -7.16 -5.29
CA ILE A 76 5.30 -6.74 -6.64
C ILE A 76 6.49 -6.99 -7.57
N PHE A 77 6.21 -7.60 -8.73
CA PHE A 77 7.14 -7.62 -9.84
C PHE A 77 6.83 -6.43 -10.76
N ALA A 78 7.79 -5.53 -10.96
CA ALA A 78 7.60 -4.29 -11.71
C ALA A 78 7.66 -4.54 -13.22
N ASP A 79 6.58 -5.04 -13.83
CA ASP A 79 6.49 -5.34 -15.26
C ASP A 79 5.63 -4.34 -16.07
N ASN A 80 4.95 -3.41 -15.39
CA ASN A 80 4.05 -2.44 -16.00
C ASN A 80 4.59 -1.00 -15.86
N PRO A 81 5.41 -0.51 -16.82
CA PRO A 81 6.03 0.80 -16.72
C PRO A 81 5.00 1.94 -16.75
N GLY A 82 5.15 2.89 -15.83
CA GLY A 82 4.29 4.07 -15.75
C GLY A 82 4.31 4.71 -14.37
N THR A 83 3.43 5.70 -14.19
CA THR A 83 3.13 6.28 -12.87
C THR A 83 1.77 5.76 -12.45
N TRP A 84 1.71 5.08 -11.31
CA TRP A 84 0.51 4.42 -10.82
C TRP A 84 0.12 4.91 -9.44
N LEU A 85 -1.18 4.88 -9.15
CA LEU A 85 -1.74 5.34 -7.88
C LEU A 85 -1.68 4.23 -6.82
N LEU A 86 -1.21 4.59 -5.63
CA LEU A 86 -1.46 3.85 -4.38
C LEU A 86 -2.48 4.65 -3.57
N HIS A 87 -3.61 4.04 -3.20
CA HIS A 87 -4.62 4.69 -2.35
C HIS A 87 -5.35 3.69 -1.44
N CYS A 88 -6.04 4.23 -0.45
CA CYS A 88 -7.04 3.49 0.33
C CYS A 88 -8.41 3.63 -0.35
N HIS A 89 -9.19 2.54 -0.40
CA HIS A 89 -10.63 2.57 -0.73
C HIS A 89 -11.48 3.03 0.46
#